data_AF-A0A4Y2TLX5-F1
#
_entry.id   AF-A0A4Y2TLX5-F1
#
_cell.length_a   1.000
_cell.length_b   1.000
_cell.length_c   1.000
_cell.angle_alpha   90.00
_cell.angle_beta   90.00
_cell.angle_gamma   90.00
#
_symmetry.space_group_name_H-M   'P 1'
#
loop_
_entity.id
_entity.type
_entity.pdbx_description
1 polymer ?
#
loop_
_entity_poly.entity_id
_entity_poly.type
_entity_poly.pdbx_seq_one_letter_code
_entity_poly.pdbx_strand_id
1 'polypeptide(L)'
;MDGEKTNANPQEKNVDDTEDEPLEITGLFYRAIVTEQELQGGIAASKAAKEKQDKMRAQVEVLVKIILDQQVIITHLMGRMASGPT
;
A
#
# COMPACT_ATOMS: atom_id res chain seq x y z
N MET A 1 -41.34 31.50 -12.40
CA MET A 1 -40.01 32.06 -12.63
C MET A 1 -39.54 32.59 -11.29
N ASP A 2 -38.60 32.01 -10.56
CA ASP A 2 -37.65 30.94 -10.88
C ASP A 2 -37.30 30.19 -9.59
N GLY A 3 -37.23 28.87 -9.68
CA GLY A 3 -36.77 28.01 -8.61
C GLY A 3 -35.25 27.97 -8.62
N GLU A 4 -34.64 28.36 -7.51
CA GLU A 4 -33.22 28.15 -7.28
C GLU A 4 -33.03 26.74 -6.71
N LYS A 5 -32.76 25.78 -7.62
CA LYS A 5 -32.20 24.49 -7.24
C LYS A 5 -30.71 24.68 -7.01
N THR A 6 -30.29 24.78 -5.75
CA THR A 6 -28.88 24.58 -5.41
C THR A 6 -28.54 23.11 -5.60
N ASN A 7 -27.88 22.85 -6.72
CA ASN A 7 -27.29 21.57 -7.08
C ASN A 7 -26.15 21.28 -6.10
N ALA A 8 -26.45 20.56 -5.02
CA ALA A 8 -25.40 19.96 -4.19
C ALA A 8 -24.80 18.79 -4.98
N ASN A 9 -23.80 19.12 -5.80
CA ASN A 9 -22.83 18.15 -6.28
C ASN A 9 -22.23 17.48 -5.04
N PRO A 10 -22.29 16.15 -4.86
CA PRO A 10 -21.43 15.50 -3.91
C PRO A 10 -20.03 15.69 -4.47
N GLN A 11 -19.30 16.68 -3.97
CA GLN A 11 -17.85 16.62 -4.06
C GLN A 11 -17.51 15.26 -3.48
N GLU A 12 -17.10 14.37 -4.38
CA GLU A 12 -16.33 13.18 -4.07
C GLU A 12 -15.34 13.63 -3.02
N LYS A 13 -15.62 13.25 -1.77
CA LYS A 13 -14.57 13.11 -0.78
C LYS A 13 -13.61 12.14 -1.45
N ASN A 14 -12.61 12.67 -2.13
CA ASN A 14 -11.29 12.09 -2.06
C ASN A 14 -11.01 12.07 -0.57
N VAL A 15 -11.43 10.97 0.06
CA VAL A 15 -11.02 10.65 1.40
C VAL A 15 -9.56 10.35 1.23
N ASP A 16 -8.75 11.41 1.34
CA ASP A 16 -7.38 11.26 1.76
C ASP A 16 -7.45 10.77 3.21
N ASP A 17 -7.76 9.49 3.38
CA ASP A 17 -7.81 8.77 4.65
C ASP A 17 -6.39 8.58 5.23
N THR A 18 -5.41 9.35 4.75
CA THR A 18 -4.01 9.29 5.22
C THR A 18 -3.55 10.52 5.99
N GLU A 19 -4.42 11.50 6.24
CA GLU A 19 -4.12 12.59 7.16
C GLU A 19 -4.41 12.14 8.61
N ASP A 20 -3.33 11.91 9.38
CA ASP A 20 -3.26 11.84 10.85
C ASP A 20 -3.36 10.48 11.58
N GLU A 21 -3.29 9.33 10.91
CA GLU A 21 -2.98 8.10 11.66
C GLU A 21 -1.46 7.98 11.81
N PRO A 22 -0.90 7.90 13.04
CA PRO A 22 0.54 7.70 13.21
C PRO A 22 0.92 6.47 12.40
N LEU A 23 1.82 6.65 11.42
CA LEU A 23 2.28 5.59 10.54
C LEU A 23 2.94 4.50 11.39
N GLU A 24 2.13 3.59 11.92
CA GLU A 24 2.62 2.41 12.60
C GLU A 24 3.24 1.54 11.52
N ILE A 25 4.56 1.57 11.49
CA ILE A 25 5.40 0.78 10.61
C ILE A 25 4.95 -0.70 10.57
N THR A 26 4.52 -1.23 11.72
CA THR A 26 3.95 -2.56 11.86
C THR A 26 2.64 -2.73 11.09
N GLY A 27 1.75 -1.73 11.12
CA GLY A 27 0.49 -1.71 10.38
C GLY A 27 0.69 -1.65 8.87
N LEU A 28 1.65 -0.83 8.40
CA LEU A 28 2.02 -0.78 6.98
C LEU A 28 2.59 -2.10 6.48
N PHE A 29 3.46 -2.74 7.27
CA PHE A 29 4.02 -4.03 6.93
C PHE A 29 2.95 -5.12 6.83
N TYR A 30 2.04 -5.18 7.80
CA TYR A 30 0.91 -6.10 7.76
C TYR A 30 0.01 -5.86 6.54
N ARG A 31 -0.31 -4.59 6.24
CA ARG A 31 -1.09 -4.23 5.05
C ARG A 31 -0.39 -4.67 3.77
N ALA A 32 0.93 -4.51 3.66
CA ALA A 32 1.69 -4.97 2.51
C ALA A 32 1.62 -6.49 2.32
N ILE A 33 1.67 -7.28 3.41
CA ILE A 33 1.48 -8.74 3.36
C ILE A 33 0.07 -9.10 2.87
N VAL A 34 -0.96 -8.45 3.42
CA VAL A 34 -2.36 -8.72 3.00
C VAL A 34 -2.54 -8.37 1.53
N THR A 35 -2.03 -7.22 1.09
CA THR A 35 -2.09 -6.79 -0.31
C THR A 35 -1.33 -7.75 -1.23
N GLU A 36 -0.19 -8.30 -0.81
CA GLU A 36 0.53 -9.34 -1.55
C GLU A 36 -0.36 -10.56 -1.79
N GLN A 37 -1.01 -11.06 -0.74
CA GLN A 37 -1.91 -12.22 -0.83
C GLN A 37 -3.11 -11.97 -1.75
N GLU A 38 -3.75 -10.81 -1.61
CA GLU A 38 -4.85 -10.40 -2.48
C GLU A 38 -4.42 -10.33 -3.94
N LEU A 39 -3.22 -9.79 -4.20
CA LEU A 39 -2.67 -9.69 -5.54
C LEU A 39 -2.35 -11.08 -6.11
N GLN A 40 -1.76 -11.98 -5.33
CA GLN A 40 -1.54 -13.39 -5.74
C GLN A 40 -2.85 -14.10 -6.08
N GLY A 41 -3.92 -13.82 -5.33
CA GLY A 41 -5.28 -14.29 -5.60
C GLY A 41 -5.85 -13.71 -6.90
N GLY A 42 -5.72 -12.40 -7.10
CA GLY A 42 -6.13 -11.70 -8.33
C GLY A 42 -5.40 -12.21 -9.57
N ILE A 43 -4.10 -12.51 -9.45
CA ILE A 43 -3.31 -13.14 -10.52
C ILE A 43 -3.86 -14.53 -10.84
N ALA A 44 -4.16 -15.34 -9.82
CA ALA A 44 -4.71 -16.68 -10.01
C ALA A 44 -6.08 -16.67 -10.70
N ALA A 45 -6.94 -15.72 -10.32
CA ALA A 45 -8.27 -15.55 -10.90
C ALA A 45 -8.24 -14.85 -12.26
N SER A 46 -7.09 -14.30 -12.68
CA SER A 46 -6.97 -13.62 -13.97
C SER A 46 -7.12 -14.60 -15.13
N LYS A 47 -7.70 -14.14 -16.24
CA LYS A 47 -7.77 -14.91 -17.50
C LYS A 47 -6.45 -14.90 -18.29
N ALA A 48 -5.36 -14.43 -17.69
CA ALA A 48 -4.06 -14.39 -18.34
C ALA A 48 -3.51 -15.80 -18.57
N ALA A 49 -2.71 -15.98 -19.62
CA ALA A 49 -1.99 -17.23 -19.84
C ALA A 49 -1.05 -17.52 -18.66
N LYS A 50 -0.84 -18.81 -18.34
CA LYS A 50 -0.02 -19.26 -17.21
C LYS A 50 1.36 -18.59 -17.18
N GLU A 51 2.05 -18.54 -18.31
CA GLU A 51 3.36 -17.88 -18.41
C GLU A 51 3.32 -16.40 -17.99
N LYS A 52 2.23 -15.69 -18.34
CA LYS A 52 2.05 -14.30 -17.94
C LYS A 52 1.74 -14.18 -16.45
N GLN A 53 0.94 -15.10 -15.90
CA GLN A 53 0.69 -15.17 -14.46
C GLN A 53 2.00 -15.41 -13.69
N ASP A 54 2.82 -16.37 -14.12
CA ASP A 54 4.10 -16.70 -13.49
C ASP A 54 5.05 -15.49 -13.49
N LYS A 55 5.15 -14.77 -14.61
CA LYS A 55 5.91 -13.50 -14.69
C LYS A 55 5.38 -12.44 -13.74
N MET A 56 4.05 -12.31 -13.63
CA MET A 56 3.42 -11.37 -12.70
C MET A 56 3.72 -11.75 -11.24
N ARG A 57 3.64 -13.03 -10.87
CA ARG A 57 3.99 -13.50 -9.52
C ARG A 57 5.46 -13.19 -9.18
N ALA A 58 6.38 -13.47 -10.10
CA ALA A 58 7.79 -13.17 -9.91
C ALA A 58 8.04 -11.67 -9.69
N GLN A 59 7.32 -10.79 -10.39
CA GLN A 59 7.41 -9.35 -10.18
C GLN A 59 6.87 -8.92 -8.80
N VAL A 60 5.77 -9.52 -8.35
CA VAL A 60 5.21 -9.27 -7.00
C VAL A 60 6.19 -9.70 -5.91
N GLU A 61 6.80 -10.89 -6.04
CA GLU A 61 7.82 -11.37 -5.10
C GLU A 61 9.03 -10.42 -4.99
N VAL A 62 9.50 -9.89 -6.14
CA VAL A 62 10.58 -8.90 -6.16
C VAL A 62 10.18 -7.61 -5.44
N LEU A 63 8.96 -7.10 -5.66
CA LEU A 63 8.48 -5.90 -4.97
C LEU A 63 8.39 -6.10 -3.46
N VAL A 64 7.85 -7.23 -3.01
CA VAL A 64 7.72 -7.57 -1.59
C VAL A 64 9.10 -7.65 -0.92
N LYS A 65 10.08 -8.24 -1.61
CA LYS A 65 11.47 -8.26 -1.13
C LYS A 65 12.05 -6.86 -0.96
N ILE A 66 11.84 -5.97 -1.93
CA ILE A 66 12.31 -4.57 -1.85
C ILE A 66 11.69 -3.86 -0.64
N ILE A 67 10.39 -4.04 -0.41
CA ILE A 67 9.69 -3.44 0.75
C ILE A 67 10.28 -3.97 2.07
N LEU A 68 10.56 -5.27 2.17
CA LEU A 68 11.20 -5.87 3.34
C LEU A 68 12.61 -5.31 3.58
N ASP A 69 13.42 -5.19 2.53
CA ASP A 69 14.77 -4.64 2.63
C ASP A 69 14.72 -3.17 3.08
N GLN A 70 13.79 -2.37 2.53
CA GLN A 70 13.54 -1.00 2.96
C GLN A 70 13.13 -0.93 4.44
N GLN A 71 12.28 -1.85 4.90
CA GLN A 71 11.85 -1.91 6.28
C GLN A 71 13.01 -2.15 7.25
N VAL A 72 13.93 -3.06 6.89
CA VAL A 72 15.15 -3.32 7.68
C VAL A 72 16.02 -2.06 7.76
N ILE A 73 16.21 -1.36 6.65
CA ILE A 73 17.00 -0.12 6.60
C ILE A 73 16.37 0.95 7.49
N ILE A 74 15.06 1.17 7.39
CA ILE A 74 14.32 2.14 8.20
C ILE A 74 14.48 1.81 9.69
N THR A 75 14.24 0.56 10.09
CA THR A 75 14.38 0.13 11.49
C THR A 75 15.80 0.34 12.01
N HIS A 76 16.82 0.03 11.20
CA HIS A 76 18.22 0.27 11.57
C HIS A 76 18.53 1.76 11.77
N LEU A 77 18.06 2.62 10.86
CA LEU A 77 18.24 4.07 10.97
C LEU A 77 17.50 4.64 12.19
N MET A 78 16.27 4.19 12.45
CA MET A 78 15.50 4.59 13.64
C MET A 78 16.23 4.20 14.92
N GLY A 79 16.77 2.99 15.01
CA GLY A 79 17.57 2.56 16.16
C GLY A 79 18.79 3.46 16.41
N ARG A 80 19.49 3.85 15.34
CA ARG A 80 20.65 4.76 15.44
C ARG A 80 20.27 6.17 15.87
N MET A 81 19.14 6.69 15.39
CA MET A 81 18.63 8.00 15.79
C MET A 81 18.17 7.98 17.25
N ALA A 82 17.53 6.90 17.69
CA ALA A 82 17.09 6.72 19.07
C ALA A 82 18.26 6.59 20.07
N SER A 83 19.38 6.01 19.65
CA SER A 83 20.57 5.89 20.50
C SER A 83 21.37 7.18 20.70
N GLY A 84 21.07 8.25 19.93
CA GLY A 84 21.80 9.54 19.99
C GLY A 84 23.30 9.43 19.62
N PRO A 85 24.00 10.57 19.40
CA PRO A 85 25.46 10.55 19.42
C PRO A 85 25.92 10.26 20.86
N THR A 86 26.75 9.23 21.02
CA THR A 86 27.44 8.92 22.27
C THR A 86 28.55 9.92 22.55
#